data_AF-A0A094ZM05-F1
#
_entry.id   AF-A0A094ZM05-F1
#
_cell.length_a   1.000
_cell.length_b   1.000
_cell.length_c   1.000
_cell.angle_alpha   90.00
_cell.angle_beta   90.00
_cell.angle_gamma   90.00
#
_symmetry.space_group_name_H-M   'P 1'
#
loop_
_entity.id
_entity.type
_entity.pdbx_description
1 polymer ?
#
loop_
_entity_poly.entity_id
_entity_poly.type
_entity_poly.pdbx_seq_one_letter_code
_entity_poly.pdbx_strand_id
1 'polypeptide(L)'
;HTKGQVVAFLSQKQAMRRLQLNLPNFRRLCILKGIYPVEPRSRKKVGKGNSQPRVYYNAKDIAFLSHEPLIETFRKLRIFHVKLKKAREKKDKEKEFRVRINKPRYTLHQIVKERYPTRQDALRDISDSLNLLFLFEKLPKLTQFHPSLISISRRLCVEFLNLVVATQAVRKAFISIKGFYVQSEIDGIPVVWIMPHASVTHTPTDVDYRILATCLEFDATLIGSLMCHFPLKRTEPPNDVDVDDLTELQAIDEQVSQAISKQIEVQNVKRLFKNKRFFLMREVPREVICLIIRSCGGECSWDKIVSPGYTFQEDDPTVDYQVVDRPMTDMKLTRCQHFQLTGLCLLGLLALRSVFSMSERKM
;
A
#
# COMPACT_ATOMS: atom_id res chain seq x y z
N HIS A 1 -41.58 -9.79 19.54
CA HIS A 1 -40.59 -10.18 18.50
C HIS A 1 -40.65 -9.35 17.21
N THR A 2 -41.65 -8.48 17.05
CA THR A 2 -41.93 -7.73 15.80
C THR A 2 -41.45 -6.27 15.81
N LYS A 3 -40.94 -5.75 16.93
CA LYS A 3 -40.33 -4.41 17.04
C LYS A 3 -39.13 -4.43 17.99
N GLY A 4 -38.18 -3.50 17.81
CA GLY A 4 -36.99 -3.33 18.65
C GLY A 4 -35.71 -3.98 18.11
N GLN A 5 -34.70 -4.14 18.97
CA GLN A 5 -33.36 -4.63 18.60
C GLN A 5 -33.36 -5.98 17.84
N VAL A 6 -34.37 -6.82 18.06
CA VAL A 6 -34.47 -8.13 17.39
C VAL A 6 -34.69 -8.02 15.88
N VAL A 7 -35.35 -6.96 15.40
CA VAL A 7 -35.57 -6.72 13.96
C VAL A 7 -34.37 -6.02 13.32
N ALA A 8 -33.60 -5.28 14.12
CA ALA A 8 -32.46 -4.50 13.64
C ALA A 8 -31.26 -5.36 13.23
N PHE A 9 -31.14 -6.58 13.76
CA PHE A 9 -29.99 -7.46 13.52
C PHE A 9 -30.39 -8.78 12.87
N LEU A 10 -29.55 -9.27 11.96
CA LEU A 10 -29.64 -10.58 11.32
C LEU A 10 -28.41 -11.40 11.66
N SER A 11 -28.58 -12.68 11.97
CA SER A 11 -27.43 -13.59 12.09
C SER A 11 -26.80 -13.85 10.72
N GLN A 12 -25.49 -14.17 10.68
CA GLN A 12 -24.78 -14.50 9.43
C GLN A 12 -25.51 -15.57 8.60
N LYS A 13 -26.01 -16.64 9.23
CA LYS A 13 -26.79 -17.70 8.55
C LYS A 13 -28.10 -17.20 7.96
N GLN A 14 -28.75 -16.20 8.56
CA GLN A 14 -29.96 -15.58 8.02
C GLN A 14 -29.62 -14.63 6.86
N ALA A 15 -28.57 -13.82 7.01
CA ALA A 15 -28.10 -12.92 5.96
C ALA A 15 -27.72 -13.67 4.68
N MET A 16 -26.94 -14.76 4.81
CA MET A 16 -26.57 -15.62 3.68
C MET A 16 -27.79 -16.22 2.96
N ARG A 17 -28.78 -16.71 3.73
CA ARG A 17 -30.02 -17.27 3.16
C ARG A 17 -30.83 -16.21 2.42
N ARG A 18 -30.90 -14.99 2.96
CA ARG A 18 -31.62 -13.88 2.33
C ARG A 18 -30.98 -13.44 1.01
N LEU A 19 -29.65 -13.39 0.95
CA LEU A 19 -28.90 -13.02 -0.26
C LEU A 19 -28.70 -14.19 -1.24
N GLN A 20 -29.02 -15.43 -0.82
CA GLN A 20 -28.80 -16.66 -1.59
C GLN A 20 -27.33 -16.86 -2.00
N LEU A 21 -26.40 -16.55 -1.09
CA LEU A 21 -24.97 -16.64 -1.30
C LEU A 21 -24.32 -17.70 -0.41
N ASN A 22 -23.29 -18.36 -0.95
CA ASN A 22 -22.40 -19.23 -0.17
C ASN A 22 -21.50 -18.39 0.75
N LEU A 23 -20.97 -19.00 1.83
CA LEU A 23 -20.15 -18.31 2.83
C LEU A 23 -18.95 -17.53 2.23
N PRO A 24 -18.16 -18.08 1.28
CA PRO A 24 -17.03 -17.34 0.71
C PRO A 24 -17.47 -16.11 -0.08
N ASN A 25 -18.52 -16.23 -0.89
CA ASN A 25 -19.04 -15.11 -1.69
C ASN A 25 -19.73 -14.06 -0.81
N PHE A 26 -20.41 -14.48 0.27
CA PHE A 26 -20.98 -13.58 1.25
C PHE A 26 -19.88 -12.76 1.95
N ARG A 27 -18.83 -13.42 2.46
CA ARG A 27 -17.67 -12.73 3.06
C ARG A 27 -17.01 -11.78 2.06
N ARG A 28 -16.81 -12.23 0.81
CA ARG A 28 -16.24 -11.40 -0.25
C ARG A 28 -17.05 -10.13 -0.48
N LEU A 29 -18.36 -10.26 -0.62
CA LEU A 29 -19.27 -9.13 -0.81
C LEU A 29 -19.22 -8.15 0.37
N CYS A 30 -19.23 -8.67 1.60
CA CYS A 30 -19.13 -7.84 2.81
C CYS A 30 -17.82 -7.04 2.84
N ILE A 31 -16.68 -7.66 2.50
CA ILE A 31 -15.37 -6.99 2.46
C ILE A 31 -15.37 -5.87 1.42
N LEU A 32 -15.80 -6.17 0.18
CA LEU A 32 -15.80 -5.19 -0.91
C LEU A 32 -16.66 -3.96 -0.58
N LYS A 33 -17.82 -4.15 0.05
CA LYS A 33 -18.72 -3.06 0.47
C LYS A 33 -18.39 -2.44 1.83
N GLY A 34 -17.42 -2.97 2.57
CA GLY A 34 -17.07 -2.48 3.91
C GLY A 34 -18.17 -2.72 4.96
N ILE A 35 -18.91 -3.83 4.86
CA ILE A 35 -19.93 -4.20 5.86
C ILE A 35 -19.34 -5.16 6.87
N TYR A 36 -19.27 -4.69 8.11
CA TYR A 36 -18.67 -5.41 9.22
C TYR A 36 -19.71 -6.07 10.13
N PRO A 37 -19.35 -7.16 10.82
CA PRO A 37 -20.21 -7.71 11.85
C PRO A 37 -20.36 -6.74 13.03
N VAL A 38 -21.53 -6.75 13.66
CA VAL A 38 -21.88 -5.84 14.77
C VAL A 38 -22.24 -6.64 16.01
N GLU A 39 -21.78 -6.18 17.17
CA GLU A 39 -22.17 -6.75 18.45
C GLU A 39 -23.45 -6.08 18.99
N PRO A 40 -24.55 -6.83 19.16
CA PRO A 40 -25.77 -6.26 19.73
C PRO A 40 -25.64 -6.06 21.24
N ARG A 41 -26.18 -4.94 21.75
CA ARG A 41 -26.19 -4.60 23.20
C ARG A 41 -26.72 -5.75 24.09
N SER A 42 -27.72 -6.50 23.60
CA SER A 42 -28.25 -7.66 24.31
C SER A 42 -28.31 -8.89 23.41
N ARG A 43 -27.30 -9.76 23.51
CA ARG A 43 -27.18 -11.00 22.72
C ARG A 43 -28.38 -11.95 22.94
N LYS A 44 -28.85 -12.10 24.18
CA LYS A 44 -30.01 -12.96 24.51
C LYS A 44 -31.30 -12.49 23.84
N LYS A 45 -31.55 -11.18 23.80
CA LYS A 45 -32.75 -10.61 23.15
C LYS A 45 -32.74 -10.87 21.64
N VAL A 46 -31.61 -10.59 20.98
CA VAL A 46 -31.46 -10.78 19.52
C VAL A 46 -31.43 -12.26 19.15
N GLY A 47 -30.78 -13.09 19.98
CA GLY A 47 -30.72 -14.54 19.83
C GLY A 47 -32.02 -15.28 20.14
N LYS A 48 -33.13 -14.57 20.40
CA LYS A 48 -34.43 -15.14 20.80
C LYS A 48 -34.30 -16.12 21.98
N GLY A 49 -33.59 -15.71 23.02
CA GLY A 49 -33.31 -16.53 24.20
C GLY A 49 -32.03 -17.37 24.10
N ASN A 50 -31.45 -17.54 22.91
CA ASN A 50 -30.17 -18.23 22.74
C ASN A 50 -28.99 -17.31 23.09
N SER A 51 -28.12 -17.77 23.99
CA SER A 51 -26.92 -17.04 24.43
C SER A 51 -25.62 -17.47 23.71
N GLN A 52 -25.69 -18.38 22.74
CA GLN A 52 -24.53 -18.83 21.98
C GLN A 52 -23.88 -17.68 21.20
N PRO A 53 -22.53 -17.65 21.11
CA PRO A 53 -21.82 -16.65 20.32
C PRO A 53 -22.18 -16.82 18.84
N ARG A 54 -22.74 -15.76 18.26
CA ARG A 54 -23.10 -15.70 16.84
C ARG A 54 -22.69 -14.36 16.27
N VAL A 55 -22.30 -14.38 15.01
CA VAL A 55 -21.99 -13.19 14.24
C VAL A 55 -23.29 -12.57 13.74
N TYR A 56 -23.51 -11.30 14.06
CA TYR A 56 -24.67 -10.52 13.65
C TYR A 56 -24.26 -9.39 12.69
N TYR A 57 -25.19 -8.99 11.82
CA TYR A 57 -25.08 -7.86 10.90
C TYR A 57 -26.33 -7.01 11.03
N ASN A 58 -26.28 -5.73 10.66
CA ASN A 58 -27.47 -4.90 10.63
C ASN A 58 -28.40 -5.35 9.49
N ALA A 59 -29.70 -5.40 9.75
CA ALA A 59 -30.69 -5.77 8.75
C ALA A 59 -30.76 -4.76 7.60
N LYS A 60 -30.49 -3.47 7.87
CA LYS A 60 -30.44 -2.41 6.87
C LYS A 60 -29.29 -2.63 5.88
N ASP A 61 -28.10 -2.93 6.38
CA ASP A 61 -26.90 -3.17 5.55
C ASP A 61 -27.09 -4.40 4.64
N ILE A 62 -27.71 -5.46 5.16
CA ILE A 62 -28.03 -6.65 4.35
C ILE A 62 -29.13 -6.35 3.31
N ALA A 63 -30.08 -5.47 3.62
CA ALA A 63 -31.06 -5.03 2.63
C ALA A 63 -30.39 -4.20 1.52
N PHE A 64 -29.45 -3.31 1.88
CA PHE A 64 -28.65 -2.57 0.92
C PHE A 64 -27.85 -3.50 0.00
N LEU A 65 -27.20 -4.53 0.56
CA LEU A 65 -26.48 -5.54 -0.23
C LEU A 65 -27.36 -6.26 -1.26
N SER A 66 -28.65 -6.43 -0.99
CA SER A 66 -29.53 -7.20 -1.87
C SER A 66 -29.70 -6.58 -3.26
N HIS A 67 -29.46 -5.27 -3.39
CA HIS A 67 -29.51 -4.53 -4.65
C HIS A 67 -28.16 -4.47 -5.38
N GLU A 68 -27.11 -5.04 -4.82
CA GLU A 68 -25.76 -4.93 -5.39
C GLU A 68 -25.58 -5.77 -6.66
N PRO A 69 -25.15 -5.19 -7.80
CA PRO A 69 -24.99 -5.91 -9.06
C PRO A 69 -23.94 -7.04 -9.02
N LEU A 70 -22.96 -6.97 -8.10
CA LEU A 70 -21.97 -8.05 -7.91
C LEU A 70 -22.60 -9.39 -7.52
N ILE A 71 -23.80 -9.39 -6.90
CA ILE A 71 -24.47 -10.64 -6.56
C ILE A 71 -24.77 -11.44 -7.83
N GLU A 72 -25.19 -10.77 -8.90
CA GLU A 72 -25.52 -11.42 -10.16
C GLU A 72 -24.25 -11.93 -10.87
N THR A 73 -23.14 -11.21 -10.78
CA THR A 73 -21.86 -11.69 -11.33
C THR A 73 -21.36 -12.92 -10.58
N PHE A 74 -21.52 -12.99 -9.26
CA PHE A 74 -21.20 -14.19 -8.47
C PHE A 74 -22.08 -15.39 -8.83
N ARG A 75 -23.37 -15.18 -9.13
CA ARG A 75 -24.27 -16.23 -9.63
C ARG A 75 -23.83 -16.73 -11.00
N LYS A 76 -23.49 -15.83 -11.93
CA LYS A 76 -22.93 -16.16 -13.25
C LYS A 76 -21.62 -16.95 -13.13
N LEU A 77 -20.73 -16.56 -12.22
CA LEU A 77 -19.50 -17.29 -11.92
C LEU A 77 -19.76 -18.70 -11.38
N ARG A 78 -20.76 -18.87 -10.50
CA ARG A 78 -21.16 -20.20 -10.01
C ARG A 78 -21.64 -21.09 -11.16
N ILE A 79 -22.48 -20.56 -12.05
CA ILE A 79 -22.97 -21.28 -13.23
C ILE A 79 -21.80 -21.64 -14.16
N PHE A 80 -20.87 -20.71 -14.38
CA PHE A 80 -19.64 -20.94 -15.15
C PHE A 80 -18.85 -22.12 -14.59
N HIS A 81 -18.61 -22.19 -13.27
CA HIS A 81 -17.88 -23.30 -12.66
C HIS A 81 -18.61 -24.64 -12.84
N VAL A 82 -19.93 -24.68 -12.73
CA VAL A 82 -20.73 -25.88 -12.97
C VAL A 82 -20.63 -26.32 -14.44
N LYS A 83 -20.74 -25.38 -15.40
CA LYS A 83 -20.59 -25.67 -16.84
C LYS A 83 -19.19 -26.19 -17.17
N LEU A 84 -18.16 -25.58 -16.57
CA LEU A 84 -16.76 -25.98 -16.75
C LEU A 84 -16.51 -27.38 -16.20
N LYS A 85 -17.02 -27.68 -14.99
CA LYS A 85 -16.92 -29.02 -14.38
C LYS A 85 -17.60 -30.08 -15.26
N LYS A 86 -18.82 -29.82 -15.72
CA LYS A 86 -19.55 -30.73 -16.61
C LYS A 86 -18.81 -30.99 -17.94
N ALA A 87 -18.20 -29.97 -18.53
CA ALA A 87 -17.43 -30.13 -19.77
C ALA A 87 -16.17 -31.00 -19.54
N ARG A 88 -15.47 -30.79 -18.41
CA ARG A 88 -14.31 -31.59 -18.01
C ARG A 88 -14.65 -33.06 -17.77
N GLU A 89 -15.74 -33.31 -17.05
CA GLU A 89 -16.22 -34.67 -16.78
C GLU A 89 -16.59 -35.41 -18.07
N LYS A 90 -17.18 -34.69 -19.04
CA LYS A 90 -17.50 -35.23 -20.38
C LYS A 90 -16.29 -35.31 -21.32
N LYS A 91 -15.11 -34.82 -20.91
CA LYS A 91 -13.88 -34.71 -21.73
C LYS A 91 -14.07 -33.96 -23.06
N ASP A 92 -15.07 -33.08 -23.14
CA ASP A 92 -15.36 -32.25 -24.32
C ASP A 92 -14.46 -31.00 -24.31
N LYS A 93 -13.33 -31.10 -25.02
CA LYS A 93 -12.29 -30.06 -25.05
C LYS A 93 -12.76 -28.76 -25.70
N GLU A 94 -13.55 -28.83 -26.77
CA GLU A 94 -14.03 -27.66 -27.48
C GLU A 94 -14.99 -26.85 -26.62
N LYS A 95 -15.96 -27.53 -26.00
CA LYS A 95 -16.89 -26.87 -25.09
C LYS A 95 -16.19 -26.32 -23.87
N GLU A 96 -15.20 -27.03 -23.33
CA GLU A 96 -14.38 -26.52 -22.24
C GLU A 96 -13.67 -25.21 -22.64
N PHE A 97 -13.05 -25.16 -23.82
CA PHE A 97 -12.36 -23.98 -24.32
C PHE A 97 -13.33 -22.79 -24.48
N ARG A 98 -14.49 -22.99 -25.12
CA ARG A 98 -15.52 -21.95 -25.26
C ARG A 98 -16.01 -21.43 -23.91
N VAL A 99 -16.21 -22.32 -22.93
CA VAL A 99 -16.61 -21.91 -21.58
C VAL A 99 -15.52 -21.06 -20.95
N ARG A 100 -14.25 -21.50 -21.00
CA ARG A 100 -13.10 -20.77 -20.42
C ARG A 100 -12.93 -19.35 -20.97
N ILE A 101 -13.12 -19.16 -22.28
CA ILE A 101 -13.06 -17.82 -22.92
C ILE A 101 -14.17 -16.92 -22.36
N ASN A 102 -15.38 -17.46 -22.23
CA ASN A 102 -16.55 -16.74 -21.74
C ASN A 102 -16.62 -16.65 -20.21
N LYS A 103 -15.46 -16.62 -19.52
CA LYS A 103 -15.41 -16.45 -18.07
C LYS A 103 -15.94 -15.04 -17.70
N PRO A 104 -17.02 -14.92 -16.93
CA PRO A 104 -17.52 -13.62 -16.52
C PRO A 104 -16.51 -12.93 -15.61
N ARG A 105 -16.30 -11.64 -15.84
CA ARG A 105 -15.43 -10.77 -15.03
C ARG A 105 -16.29 -9.67 -14.42
N TYR A 106 -15.90 -9.19 -13.25
CA TYR A 106 -16.47 -7.99 -12.64
C TYR A 106 -15.36 -6.98 -12.39
N THR A 107 -15.75 -5.72 -12.24
CA THR A 107 -14.88 -4.60 -11.91
C THR A 107 -15.32 -4.00 -10.59
N LEU A 108 -14.39 -3.39 -9.84
CA LEU A 108 -14.67 -2.78 -8.54
C LEU A 108 -14.75 -1.25 -8.58
N HIS A 109 -14.57 -0.64 -9.76
CA HIS A 109 -14.49 0.81 -9.92
C HIS A 109 -15.69 1.57 -9.35
N GLN A 110 -16.91 1.06 -9.55
CA GLN A 110 -18.13 1.66 -9.00
C GLN A 110 -18.12 1.64 -7.47
N ILE A 111 -17.69 0.53 -6.87
CA ILE A 111 -17.63 0.37 -5.41
C ILE A 111 -16.58 1.30 -4.81
N VAL A 112 -15.42 1.42 -5.46
CA VAL A 112 -14.38 2.37 -5.05
C VAL A 112 -14.94 3.80 -5.08
N LYS A 113 -15.62 4.19 -6.15
CA LYS A 113 -16.22 5.53 -6.30
C LYS A 113 -17.34 5.82 -5.29
N GLU A 114 -18.14 4.81 -4.95
CA GLU A 114 -19.18 4.94 -3.92
C GLU A 114 -18.58 5.10 -2.52
N ARG A 115 -17.50 4.37 -2.21
CA ARG A 115 -16.83 4.45 -0.90
C ARG A 115 -15.97 5.71 -0.75
N TYR A 116 -15.35 6.14 -1.84
CA TYR A 116 -14.46 7.30 -1.89
C TYR A 116 -14.91 8.24 -3.02
N PRO A 117 -15.90 9.11 -2.75
CA PRO A 117 -16.40 10.04 -3.75
C PRO A 117 -15.34 11.05 -4.19
N THR A 118 -14.44 11.44 -3.28
CA THR A 118 -13.35 12.36 -3.55
C THR A 118 -11.99 11.66 -3.44
N ARG A 119 -11.00 12.19 -4.18
CA ARG A 119 -9.61 11.73 -4.11
C ARG A 119 -9.00 11.92 -2.72
N GLN A 120 -9.36 13.01 -2.03
CA GLN A 120 -8.85 13.28 -0.68
C GLN A 120 -9.32 12.23 0.32
N ASP A 121 -10.58 11.77 0.23
CA ASP A 121 -11.10 10.70 1.08
C ASP A 121 -10.33 9.40 0.86
N ALA A 122 -10.04 9.07 -0.41
CA ALA A 122 -9.24 7.90 -0.75
C ALA A 122 -7.79 8.01 -0.24
N LEU A 123 -7.16 9.19 -0.31
CA LEU A 123 -5.80 9.40 0.18
C LEU A 123 -5.68 9.27 1.70
N ARG A 124 -6.73 9.63 2.46
CA ARG A 124 -6.74 9.48 3.92
C ARG A 124 -6.70 8.01 4.37
N ASP A 125 -7.37 7.13 3.62
CA ASP A 125 -7.46 5.70 3.94
C ASP A 125 -6.41 4.83 3.22
N ILE A 126 -5.59 5.42 2.34
CA ILE A 126 -4.67 4.66 1.48
C ILE A 126 -3.56 3.94 2.28
N SER A 127 -3.25 4.38 3.50
CA SER A 127 -2.16 3.82 4.33
C SER A 127 -2.32 2.31 4.54
N ASP A 128 -3.51 1.87 4.95
CA ASP A 128 -3.78 0.44 5.19
C ASP A 128 -3.71 -0.37 3.89
N SER A 129 -4.21 0.22 2.80
CA SER A 129 -4.15 -0.38 1.46
C SER A 129 -2.70 -0.57 1.00
N LEU A 130 -1.83 0.42 1.21
CA LEU A 130 -0.41 0.34 0.88
C LEU A 130 0.30 -0.71 1.72
N ASN A 131 0.02 -0.78 3.02
CA ASN A 131 0.62 -1.78 3.91
C ASN A 131 0.33 -3.20 3.43
N LEU A 132 -0.92 -3.48 3.03
CA LEU A 132 -1.28 -4.78 2.48
C LEU A 132 -0.61 -5.03 1.13
N LEU A 133 -0.52 -4.01 0.27
CA LEU A 133 0.12 -4.10 -1.04
C LEU A 133 1.62 -4.47 -0.93
N PHE A 134 2.37 -3.75 -0.10
CA PHE A 134 3.80 -3.99 0.16
C PHE A 134 4.04 -5.33 0.86
N LEU A 135 3.12 -5.78 1.72
CA LEU A 135 3.20 -7.12 2.29
C LEU A 135 3.10 -8.20 1.20
N PHE A 136 2.07 -8.12 0.35
CA PHE A 136 1.83 -9.12 -0.70
C PHE A 136 2.91 -9.14 -1.79
N GLU A 137 3.60 -8.03 -1.99
CA GLU A 137 4.74 -7.93 -2.90
C GLU A 137 5.87 -8.92 -2.53
N LYS A 138 6.15 -9.03 -1.21
CA LYS A 138 7.22 -9.86 -0.65
C LYS A 138 6.78 -11.30 -0.34
N LEU A 139 5.48 -11.59 -0.36
CA LEU A 139 4.99 -12.96 -0.15
C LEU A 139 5.42 -13.91 -1.29
N PRO A 140 5.74 -15.18 -0.98
CA PRO A 140 5.95 -16.19 -2.00
C PRO A 140 4.65 -16.47 -2.77
N LYS A 141 4.76 -17.12 -3.93
CA LYS A 141 3.59 -17.54 -4.70
C LYS A 141 2.85 -18.64 -3.91
N LEU A 142 1.67 -18.31 -3.40
CA LEU A 142 0.79 -19.24 -2.71
C LEU A 142 -0.32 -19.75 -3.63
N THR A 143 -0.83 -20.95 -3.36
CA THR A 143 -1.94 -21.57 -4.12
C THR A 143 -3.32 -20.99 -3.79
N GLN A 144 -3.43 -20.23 -2.69
CA GLN A 144 -4.70 -19.74 -2.15
C GLN A 144 -5.30 -18.57 -2.95
N PHE A 145 -4.50 -17.90 -3.76
CA PHE A 145 -4.92 -16.77 -4.58
C PHE A 145 -4.21 -16.77 -5.95
N HIS A 146 -4.71 -15.98 -6.90
CA HIS A 146 -4.17 -15.99 -8.26
C HIS A 146 -2.82 -15.23 -8.32
N PRO A 147 -1.78 -15.78 -8.98
CA PRO A 147 -0.47 -15.14 -9.07
C PRO A 147 -0.47 -13.74 -9.70
N SER A 148 -1.48 -13.41 -10.50
CA SER A 148 -1.64 -12.06 -11.05
C SER A 148 -1.77 -10.98 -9.98
N LEU A 149 -2.30 -11.31 -8.79
CA LEU A 149 -2.43 -10.34 -7.70
C LEU A 149 -1.05 -9.89 -7.22
N ILE A 150 -0.10 -10.80 -7.00
CA ILE A 150 1.28 -10.44 -6.64
C ILE A 150 1.92 -9.57 -7.74
N SER A 151 1.70 -9.93 -9.01
CA SER A 151 2.24 -9.16 -10.13
C SER A 151 1.68 -7.73 -10.19
N ILE A 152 0.37 -7.58 -9.94
CA ILE A 152 -0.29 -6.27 -9.88
C ILE A 152 0.22 -5.49 -8.67
N SER A 153 0.35 -6.13 -7.51
CA SER A 153 0.90 -5.50 -6.29
C SER A 153 2.31 -4.96 -6.52
N ARG A 154 3.20 -5.77 -7.11
CA ARG A 154 4.57 -5.33 -7.47
C ARG A 154 4.57 -4.12 -8.39
N ARG A 155 3.74 -4.15 -9.43
CA ARG A 155 3.63 -3.03 -10.36
C ARG A 155 3.15 -1.76 -9.66
N LEU A 156 2.07 -1.85 -8.88
CA LEU A 156 1.49 -0.72 -8.16
C LEU A 156 2.44 -0.17 -7.09
N CYS A 157 3.20 -1.02 -6.37
CA CYS A 157 4.23 -0.59 -5.43
C CYS A 157 5.29 0.26 -6.16
N VAL A 158 5.82 -0.21 -7.29
CA VAL A 158 6.82 0.53 -8.06
C VAL A 158 6.26 1.84 -8.63
N GLU A 159 5.04 1.81 -9.17
CA GLU A 159 4.34 3.01 -9.66
C GLU A 159 4.16 4.05 -8.54
N PHE A 160 3.74 3.61 -7.35
CA PHE A 160 3.58 4.47 -6.18
C PHE A 160 4.92 5.06 -5.70
N LEU A 161 5.97 4.24 -5.61
CA LEU A 161 7.31 4.72 -5.23
C LEU A 161 7.84 5.76 -6.23
N ASN A 162 7.64 5.53 -7.54
CA ASN A 162 8.04 6.48 -8.58
C ASN A 162 7.26 7.79 -8.47
N LEU A 163 5.97 7.74 -8.11
CA LEU A 163 5.19 8.94 -7.84
C LEU A 163 5.76 9.74 -6.67
N VAL A 164 6.09 9.08 -5.55
CA VAL A 164 6.67 9.73 -4.36
C VAL A 164 8.05 10.33 -4.67
N VAL A 165 8.84 9.67 -5.51
CA VAL A 165 10.11 10.22 -6.03
C VAL A 165 9.86 11.45 -6.89
N ALA A 166 9.00 11.35 -7.90
CA ALA A 166 8.72 12.43 -8.84
C ALA A 166 8.14 13.69 -8.15
N THR A 167 7.33 13.50 -7.11
CA THR A 167 6.73 14.59 -6.33
C THR A 167 7.64 15.10 -5.21
N GLN A 168 8.76 14.42 -4.94
CA GLN A 168 9.66 14.70 -3.81
C GLN A 168 8.88 14.88 -2.49
N ALA A 169 7.99 13.92 -2.23
CA ALA A 169 6.99 14.02 -1.17
C ALA A 169 7.43 13.43 0.18
N VAL A 170 8.60 12.77 0.27
CA VAL A 170 9.08 12.18 1.52
C VAL A 170 9.33 13.28 2.56
N ARG A 171 8.90 13.02 3.80
CA ARG A 171 9.07 13.95 4.94
C ARG A 171 9.75 13.30 6.12
N LYS A 172 9.44 12.05 6.40
CA LYS A 172 10.01 11.27 7.50
C LYS A 172 10.22 9.84 7.03
N ALA A 173 11.26 9.21 7.52
CA ALA A 173 11.44 7.77 7.42
C ALA A 173 11.85 7.25 8.80
N PHE A 174 11.70 5.96 9.09
CA PHE A 174 12.44 5.30 10.16
C PHE A 174 12.54 3.80 9.97
N ILE A 175 13.65 3.23 10.43
CA ILE A 175 13.87 1.80 10.43
C ILE A 175 13.37 1.21 11.75
N SER A 176 12.71 0.06 11.66
CA SER A 176 12.25 -0.73 12.80
C SER A 176 12.53 -2.20 12.54
N ILE A 177 12.31 -3.03 13.56
CA ILE A 177 12.38 -4.50 13.47
C ILE A 177 11.36 -5.01 12.42
N LYS A 178 10.20 -4.34 12.29
CA LYS A 178 9.15 -4.75 11.34
C LYS A 178 9.45 -4.41 9.88
N GLY A 179 10.27 -3.40 9.64
CA GLY A 179 10.48 -2.83 8.31
C GLY A 179 10.83 -1.35 8.36
N PHE A 180 10.75 -0.71 7.21
CA PHE A 180 10.98 0.73 7.04
C PHE A 180 9.65 1.45 7.00
N TYR A 181 9.45 2.36 7.94
CA TYR A 181 8.33 3.28 7.96
C TYR A 181 8.69 4.49 7.13
N VAL A 182 7.84 4.86 6.19
CA VAL A 182 8.03 6.06 5.36
C VAL A 182 6.76 6.89 5.45
N GLN A 183 6.94 8.19 5.67
CA GLN A 183 5.89 9.19 5.61
C GLN A 183 6.16 10.10 4.42
N SER A 184 5.18 10.21 3.53
CA SER A 184 5.15 11.20 2.46
C SER A 184 3.93 12.09 2.56
N GLU A 185 4.05 13.33 2.13
CA GLU A 185 2.95 14.28 2.06
C GLU A 185 2.48 14.42 0.61
N ILE A 186 1.31 13.88 0.30
CA ILE A 186 0.72 13.84 -1.04
C ILE A 186 -0.54 14.70 -1.03
N ASP A 187 -0.60 15.74 -1.87
CA ASP A 187 -1.70 16.73 -1.90
C ASP A 187 -2.03 17.33 -0.51
N GLY A 188 -1.00 17.56 0.33
CA GLY A 188 -1.15 18.06 1.70
C GLY A 188 -1.67 17.03 2.71
N ILE A 189 -1.88 15.78 2.30
CA ILE A 189 -2.30 14.68 3.18
C ILE A 189 -1.07 13.83 3.52
N PRO A 190 -0.73 13.67 4.82
CA PRO A 190 0.34 12.78 5.23
C PRO A 190 -0.10 11.32 5.06
N VAL A 191 0.66 10.57 4.26
CA VAL A 191 0.48 9.14 4.04
C VAL A 191 1.68 8.42 4.64
N VAL A 192 1.41 7.44 5.50
CA VAL A 192 2.44 6.61 6.14
C VAL A 192 2.27 5.18 5.65
N TRP A 193 3.34 4.48 5.32
CA TRP A 193 3.30 3.05 5.02
C TRP A 193 4.55 2.35 5.51
N ILE A 194 4.47 1.02 5.58
CA ILE A 194 5.57 0.15 6.00
C ILE A 194 6.04 -0.64 4.79
N MET A 195 7.34 -0.54 4.50
CA MET A 195 8.04 -1.43 3.58
C MET A 195 8.68 -2.55 4.39
N PRO A 196 8.15 -3.79 4.31
CA PRO A 196 8.69 -4.90 5.08
C PRO A 196 10.11 -5.24 4.62
N HIS A 197 10.93 -5.73 5.56
CA HIS A 197 12.25 -6.26 5.24
C HIS A 197 12.15 -7.42 4.24
N ALA A 198 13.18 -7.61 3.41
CA ALA A 198 13.18 -8.61 2.33
C ALA A 198 13.08 -10.08 2.81
N SER A 199 13.15 -10.32 4.12
CA SER A 199 13.19 -11.64 4.74
C SER A 199 11.80 -12.09 5.20
N VAL A 200 10.99 -12.62 4.28
CA VAL A 200 9.79 -13.40 4.66
C VAL A 200 10.14 -14.88 4.56
N THR A 201 10.61 -15.46 5.67
CA THR A 201 11.03 -16.88 5.71
C THR A 201 9.88 -17.83 6.03
N HIS A 202 8.78 -17.35 6.60
CA HIS A 202 7.66 -18.19 7.02
C HIS A 202 6.30 -17.55 6.70
N THR A 203 5.45 -18.29 5.99
CA THR A 203 4.04 -17.94 5.79
C THR A 203 3.16 -18.67 6.80
N PRO A 204 2.62 -17.98 7.82
CA PRO A 204 1.76 -18.59 8.84
C PRO A 204 0.54 -19.30 8.24
N THR A 205 0.25 -20.53 8.68
CA THR A 205 -0.90 -21.32 8.20
C THR A 205 -2.22 -20.94 8.87
N ASP A 206 -2.17 -20.24 10.00
CA ASP A 206 -3.33 -19.75 10.76
C ASP A 206 -4.02 -18.54 10.09
N VAL A 207 -3.38 -17.92 9.11
CA VAL A 207 -3.91 -16.77 8.37
C VAL A 207 -4.74 -17.22 7.17
N ASP A 208 -5.97 -16.72 7.05
CA ASP A 208 -6.82 -16.96 5.86
C ASP A 208 -6.47 -15.99 4.73
N TYR A 209 -5.50 -16.36 3.90
CA TYR A 209 -5.05 -15.52 2.78
C TYR A 209 -6.14 -15.29 1.72
N ARG A 210 -7.23 -16.07 1.69
CA ARG A 210 -8.34 -15.81 0.76
C ARG A 210 -9.11 -14.55 1.11
N ILE A 211 -9.23 -14.27 2.42
CA ILE A 211 -9.82 -13.03 2.93
C ILE A 211 -8.91 -11.87 2.57
N LEU A 212 -7.61 -11.98 2.88
CA LEU A 212 -6.63 -10.94 2.57
C LEU A 212 -6.53 -10.66 1.07
N ALA A 213 -6.59 -11.69 0.22
CA ALA A 213 -6.58 -11.54 -1.23
C ALA A 213 -7.82 -10.78 -1.74
N THR A 214 -8.96 -10.89 -1.05
CA THR A 214 -10.15 -10.09 -1.38
C THR A 214 -9.95 -8.62 -1.01
N CYS A 215 -9.37 -8.35 0.16
CA CYS A 215 -9.03 -6.98 0.57
C CYS A 215 -8.04 -6.38 -0.45
N LEU A 216 -6.97 -7.10 -0.76
CA LEU A 216 -5.96 -6.67 -1.72
C LEU A 216 -6.52 -6.40 -3.12
N GLU A 217 -7.50 -7.18 -3.58
CA GLU A 217 -8.16 -6.94 -4.86
C GLU A 217 -8.85 -5.57 -4.88
N PHE A 218 -9.54 -5.20 -3.80
CA PHE A 218 -10.13 -3.87 -3.64
C PHE A 218 -9.05 -2.79 -3.54
N ASP A 219 -8.05 -2.99 -2.67
CA ASP A 219 -6.96 -2.04 -2.42
C ASP A 219 -6.15 -1.76 -3.70
N ALA A 220 -5.88 -2.79 -4.51
CA ALA A 220 -5.21 -2.65 -5.80
C ALA A 220 -6.05 -1.81 -6.79
N THR A 221 -7.37 -1.96 -6.78
CA THR A 221 -8.25 -1.12 -7.62
C THR A 221 -8.34 0.32 -7.11
N LEU A 222 -8.31 0.53 -5.79
CA LEU A 222 -8.27 1.85 -5.17
C LEU A 222 -6.98 2.58 -5.54
N ILE A 223 -5.82 1.97 -5.26
CA ILE A 223 -4.51 2.54 -5.56
C ILE A 223 -4.37 2.76 -7.08
N GLY A 224 -4.75 1.77 -7.89
CA GLY A 224 -4.73 1.91 -9.35
C GLY A 224 -5.59 3.07 -9.85
N SER A 225 -6.77 3.30 -9.26
CA SER A 225 -7.61 4.45 -9.61
C SER A 225 -6.95 5.79 -9.25
N LEU A 226 -6.29 5.87 -8.09
CA LEU A 226 -5.53 7.04 -7.68
C LEU A 226 -4.35 7.30 -8.63
N MET A 227 -3.58 6.27 -8.98
CA MET A 227 -2.42 6.39 -9.86
C MET A 227 -2.81 6.86 -11.27
N CYS A 228 -3.94 6.41 -11.82
CA CYS A 228 -4.44 6.92 -13.11
C CYS A 228 -4.75 8.43 -13.09
N HIS A 229 -5.13 8.97 -11.93
CA HIS A 229 -5.41 10.39 -11.74
C HIS A 229 -4.18 11.21 -11.38
N PHE A 230 -3.02 10.59 -11.19
CA PHE A 230 -1.75 11.29 -11.28
C PHE A 230 -1.36 11.26 -12.75
N PRO A 231 -1.73 12.29 -13.56
CA PRO A 231 -0.88 12.54 -14.70
C PRO A 231 0.51 12.69 -14.10
N LEU A 232 1.46 11.92 -14.62
CA LEU A 232 2.83 12.42 -14.72
C LEU A 232 2.72 13.69 -15.58
N LYS A 233 2.13 14.77 -15.04
CA LYS A 233 2.63 16.10 -15.34
C LYS A 233 4.11 15.89 -15.13
N ARG A 234 4.88 15.95 -16.23
CA ARG A 234 6.20 16.55 -16.13
C ARG A 234 5.94 17.76 -15.26
N THR A 235 6.24 17.64 -13.97
CA THR A 235 6.45 18.81 -13.16
C THR A 235 7.46 19.54 -14.01
N GLU A 236 7.02 20.64 -14.62
CA GLU A 236 7.96 21.69 -14.97
C GLU A 236 8.92 21.76 -13.78
N PRO A 237 10.24 21.74 -14.04
CA PRO A 237 11.22 21.75 -12.96
C PRO A 237 10.70 22.76 -11.95
N PRO A 238 10.49 22.35 -10.67
CA PRO A 238 9.78 23.19 -9.72
C PRO A 238 10.35 24.58 -9.90
N ASN A 239 9.53 25.58 -10.27
CA ASN A 239 9.99 26.96 -10.33
C ASN A 239 10.75 27.13 -9.03
N ASP A 240 12.08 27.22 -9.15
CA ASP A 240 12.97 27.14 -8.01
C ASP A 240 12.69 28.47 -7.31
N VAL A 241 11.67 28.49 -6.44
CA VAL A 241 11.46 29.61 -5.55
C VAL A 241 12.71 29.60 -4.71
N ASP A 242 13.54 30.62 -4.90
CA ASP A 242 14.76 30.73 -4.15
C ASP A 242 14.36 30.81 -2.68
N VAL A 243 15.01 29.98 -1.87
CA VAL A 243 14.71 29.94 -0.42
C VAL A 243 14.96 31.32 0.18
N ASP A 244 15.87 32.07 -0.43
CA ASP A 244 16.20 33.46 -0.13
C ASP A 244 14.97 34.38 -0.31
N ASP A 245 14.20 34.26 -1.40
CA ASP A 245 12.96 35.03 -1.63
C ASP A 245 11.86 34.75 -0.58
N LEU A 246 11.77 33.50 -0.10
CA LEU A 246 10.81 33.11 0.94
C LEU A 246 11.21 33.61 2.33
N THR A 247 12.50 33.82 2.56
CA THR A 247 13.04 34.26 3.85
C THR A 247 12.79 35.74 4.06
N GLU A 248 12.78 36.55 2.99
CA GLU A 248 12.48 37.99 3.04
C GLU A 248 11.02 38.32 3.40
N LEU A 249 10.08 37.39 3.18
CA LEU A 249 8.64 37.58 3.44
C LEU A 249 8.20 37.23 4.88
N GLN A 250 9.13 36.87 5.78
CA GLN A 250 8.81 36.35 7.12
C GLN A 250 8.22 37.38 8.12
N ALA A 251 8.02 38.65 7.73
CA ALA A 251 7.84 39.76 8.67
C ALA A 251 6.39 40.26 8.90
N ILE A 252 5.34 39.54 8.48
CA ILE A 252 3.97 40.10 8.44
C ILE A 252 3.03 39.58 9.56
N ASP A 253 3.05 38.28 9.90
CA ASP A 253 2.14 37.68 10.90
C ASP A 253 2.66 36.32 11.42
N GLU A 254 2.41 35.98 12.68
CA GLU A 254 2.95 34.79 13.35
C GLU A 254 2.45 33.47 12.73
N GLN A 255 1.19 33.42 12.27
CA GLN A 255 0.64 32.26 11.56
C GLN A 255 1.27 32.09 10.17
N VAL A 256 1.55 33.20 9.50
CA VAL A 256 2.17 33.23 8.18
C VAL A 256 3.64 32.82 8.29
N SER A 257 4.37 33.29 9.30
CA SER A 257 5.76 32.88 9.56
C SER A 257 5.91 31.38 9.81
N GLN A 258 4.94 30.76 10.52
CA GLN A 258 4.92 29.30 10.74
C GLN A 258 4.64 28.50 9.46
N ALA A 259 3.81 29.02 8.55
CA ALA A 259 3.55 28.38 7.27
C ALA A 259 4.78 28.48 6.35
N ILE A 260 5.42 29.66 6.32
CA ILE A 260 6.64 29.91 5.54
C ILE A 260 7.79 29.02 6.04
N SER A 261 8.01 28.93 7.36
CA SER A 261 9.08 28.09 7.91
C SER A 261 8.91 26.61 7.56
N LYS A 262 7.69 26.07 7.62
CA LYS A 262 7.38 24.72 7.15
C LYS A 262 7.68 24.55 5.66
N GLN A 263 7.35 25.55 4.85
CA GLN A 263 7.61 25.49 3.42
C GLN A 263 9.11 25.54 3.09
N ILE A 264 9.89 26.31 3.84
CA ILE A 264 11.36 26.34 3.78
C ILE A 264 11.93 24.97 4.17
N GLU A 265 11.48 24.37 5.28
CA GLU A 265 11.92 23.04 5.69
C GLU A 265 11.66 21.99 4.61
N VAL A 266 10.48 22.04 3.97
CA VAL A 266 10.12 21.15 2.86
C VAL A 266 11.07 21.34 1.67
N GLN A 267 11.38 22.59 1.29
CA GLN A 267 12.31 22.86 0.18
C GLN A 267 13.73 22.40 0.51
N ASN A 268 14.19 22.59 1.75
CA ASN A 268 15.49 22.12 2.21
C ASN A 268 15.61 20.59 2.13
N VAL A 269 14.56 19.85 2.53
CA VAL A 269 14.54 18.38 2.42
C VAL A 269 14.57 17.92 0.96
N LYS A 270 13.87 18.61 0.05
CA LYS A 270 13.85 18.29 -1.39
C LYS A 270 15.19 18.49 -2.09
N ARG A 271 16.00 19.44 -1.61
CA ARG A 271 17.30 19.81 -2.19
C ARG A 271 18.50 19.23 -1.42
N LEU A 272 18.26 18.46 -0.36
CA LEU A 272 19.31 17.97 0.54
C LEU A 272 20.47 17.27 -0.17
N PHE A 273 20.17 16.50 -1.22
CA PHE A 273 21.17 15.77 -2.01
C PHE A 273 21.29 16.27 -3.44
N LYS A 274 20.92 17.53 -3.73
CA LYS A 274 21.04 18.12 -5.08
C LYS A 274 22.49 18.00 -5.57
N ASN A 275 22.68 17.49 -6.78
CA ASN A 275 23.99 17.23 -7.41
C ASN A 275 24.90 16.25 -6.65
N LYS A 276 24.35 15.39 -5.77
CA LYS A 276 25.12 14.35 -5.08
C LYS A 276 24.87 12.98 -5.70
N ARG A 277 25.94 12.20 -5.87
CA ARG A 277 25.91 10.86 -6.44
C ARG A 277 26.21 9.79 -5.39
N PHE A 278 25.27 8.87 -5.22
CA PHE A 278 25.36 7.76 -4.28
C PHE A 278 25.51 6.42 -5.01
N PHE A 279 26.50 5.62 -4.63
CA PHE A 279 26.63 4.23 -5.05
C PHE A 279 26.16 3.29 -3.92
N LEU A 280 25.19 2.43 -4.22
CA LEU A 280 24.61 1.50 -3.26
C LEU A 280 25.18 0.09 -3.45
N MET A 281 25.75 -0.47 -2.37
CA MET A 281 26.22 -1.85 -2.37
C MET A 281 25.10 -2.88 -2.36
N ARG A 282 25.44 -4.12 -2.76
CA ARG A 282 24.49 -5.24 -2.96
C ARG A 282 23.68 -5.61 -1.71
N GLU A 283 24.18 -5.28 -0.52
CA GLU A 283 23.56 -5.62 0.77
C GLU A 283 22.64 -4.54 1.31
N VAL A 284 22.74 -3.34 0.76
CA VAL A 284 21.91 -2.22 1.17
C VAL A 284 20.47 -2.47 0.73
N PRO A 285 19.45 -2.22 1.58
CA PRO A 285 18.03 -2.27 1.22
C PRO A 285 17.70 -1.15 0.21
N ARG A 286 18.00 -1.44 -1.06
CA ARG A 286 18.01 -0.48 -2.17
C ARG A 286 16.69 0.25 -2.35
N GLU A 287 15.56 -0.45 -2.29
CA GLU A 287 14.24 0.16 -2.58
C GLU A 287 13.97 1.39 -1.71
N VAL A 288 14.24 1.29 -0.41
CA VAL A 288 13.99 2.36 0.57
C VAL A 288 15.05 3.44 0.47
N ILE A 289 16.32 3.07 0.35
CA ILE A 289 17.42 4.03 0.28
C ILE A 289 17.36 4.83 -1.03
N CYS A 290 17.08 4.19 -2.17
CA CYS A 290 16.84 4.87 -3.43
C CYS A 290 15.65 5.83 -3.37
N LEU A 291 14.55 5.41 -2.72
CA LEU A 291 13.38 6.25 -2.53
C LEU A 291 13.77 7.55 -1.80
N ILE A 292 14.46 7.43 -0.67
CA ILE A 292 14.87 8.58 0.14
C ILE A 292 15.83 9.48 -0.64
N ILE A 293 16.91 8.92 -1.21
CA ILE A 293 17.93 9.70 -1.92
C ILE A 293 17.32 10.46 -3.10
N ARG A 294 16.51 9.78 -3.93
CA ARG A 294 15.89 10.41 -5.11
C ARG A 294 14.82 11.43 -4.73
N SER A 295 14.01 11.15 -3.69
CA SER A 295 13.04 12.14 -3.19
C SER A 295 13.72 13.40 -2.62
N CYS A 296 14.96 13.28 -2.15
CA CYS A 296 15.79 14.40 -1.67
C CYS A 296 16.70 15.02 -2.75
N GLY A 297 16.49 14.68 -4.03
CA GLY A 297 17.16 15.32 -5.17
C GLY A 297 18.52 14.74 -5.54
N GLY A 298 18.93 13.61 -4.94
CA GLY A 298 20.18 12.93 -5.25
C GLY A 298 20.07 11.88 -6.34
N GLU A 299 21.18 11.59 -6.99
CA GLU A 299 21.31 10.48 -7.93
C GLU A 299 21.80 9.24 -7.18
N CYS A 300 21.20 8.08 -7.45
CA CYS A 300 21.70 6.81 -6.92
C CYS A 300 21.83 5.76 -8.02
N SER A 301 22.88 4.96 -7.90
CA SER A 301 23.19 3.82 -8.76
C SER A 301 23.60 2.60 -7.96
N TRP A 302 23.70 1.47 -8.65
CA TRP A 302 24.04 0.17 -8.08
C TRP A 302 24.71 -0.70 -9.15
N ASP A 303 25.30 -1.81 -8.73
CA ASP A 303 25.93 -2.77 -9.62
C ASP A 303 24.94 -3.36 -10.66
N LYS A 304 25.35 -3.39 -11.93
CA LYS A 304 24.62 -3.95 -13.07
C LYS A 304 24.05 -5.35 -12.83
N ILE A 305 24.70 -6.15 -11.99
CA ILE A 305 24.30 -7.54 -11.71
C ILE A 305 23.06 -7.60 -10.81
N VAL A 306 22.86 -6.61 -9.94
CA VAL A 306 21.81 -6.63 -8.92
C VAL A 306 20.42 -6.46 -9.55
N SER A 307 20.30 -5.51 -10.47
CA SER A 307 19.01 -5.13 -11.07
C SER A 307 19.21 -4.19 -12.25
N PRO A 308 18.30 -4.20 -13.24
CA PRO A 308 18.28 -3.19 -14.29
C PRO A 308 18.09 -1.78 -13.72
N GLY A 309 18.47 -0.76 -14.50
CA GLY A 309 18.31 0.65 -14.15
C GLY A 309 19.52 1.31 -13.47
N TYR A 310 20.72 0.70 -13.57
CA TYR A 310 21.96 1.36 -13.18
C TYR A 310 22.32 2.48 -14.17
N THR A 311 23.06 3.46 -13.69
CA THR A 311 23.44 4.69 -14.39
C THR A 311 24.97 4.89 -14.42
N PHE A 312 25.65 4.57 -13.32
CA PHE A 312 27.10 4.67 -13.17
C PHE A 312 27.64 3.46 -12.37
N GLN A 313 28.93 3.19 -12.52
CA GLN A 313 29.60 2.06 -11.88
C GLN A 313 30.29 2.46 -10.57
N GLU A 314 30.78 1.47 -9.81
CA GLU A 314 31.46 1.70 -8.52
C GLU A 314 32.74 2.53 -8.69
N ASP A 315 33.50 2.27 -9.75
CA ASP A 315 34.80 2.91 -9.99
C ASP A 315 34.68 4.31 -10.64
N ASP A 316 33.47 4.83 -10.79
CA ASP A 316 33.23 6.13 -11.42
C ASP A 316 33.71 7.28 -10.51
N PRO A 317 34.64 8.15 -10.96
CA PRO A 317 35.18 9.24 -10.14
C PRO A 317 34.16 10.32 -9.78
N THR A 318 32.98 10.31 -10.40
CA THR A 318 31.88 11.24 -10.09
C THR A 318 31.05 10.82 -8.89
N VAL A 319 31.29 9.64 -8.31
CA VAL A 319 30.60 9.16 -7.11
C VAL A 319 31.10 9.90 -5.87
N ASP A 320 30.22 10.62 -5.20
CA ASP A 320 30.53 11.32 -3.94
C ASP A 320 30.50 10.37 -2.73
N TYR A 321 29.50 9.48 -2.71
CA TYR A 321 29.14 8.70 -1.53
C TYR A 321 28.94 7.23 -1.86
N GLN A 322 29.47 6.36 -1.00
CA GLN A 322 29.32 4.92 -1.12
C GLN A 322 28.63 4.36 0.12
N VAL A 323 27.46 3.74 -0.05
CA VAL A 323 26.66 3.18 1.05
C VAL A 323 26.93 1.69 1.15
N VAL A 324 27.40 1.25 2.31
CA VAL A 324 27.83 -0.13 2.60
C VAL A 324 27.21 -0.59 3.93
N ASP A 325 26.96 -1.88 4.11
CA ASP A 325 26.47 -2.42 5.39
C ASP A 325 27.59 -3.15 6.17
N ARG A 326 28.53 -3.76 5.46
CA ARG A 326 29.69 -4.44 6.08
C ARG A 326 30.69 -3.47 6.70
N PRO A 327 31.33 -3.86 7.81
CA PRO A 327 32.56 -3.20 8.23
C PRO A 327 33.61 -3.40 7.13
N MET A 328 34.10 -2.31 6.54
CA MET A 328 35.18 -2.38 5.55
C MET A 328 36.48 -2.81 6.24
N THR A 329 37.10 -3.87 5.74
CA THR A 329 38.41 -4.35 6.21
C THR A 329 39.56 -3.62 5.52
N ASP A 330 39.38 -3.24 4.24
CA ASP A 330 40.33 -2.46 3.46
C ASP A 330 39.61 -1.25 2.84
N MET A 331 40.04 -0.05 3.24
CA MET A 331 39.52 1.20 2.68
C MET A 331 40.18 1.40 1.31
N LYS A 332 39.45 1.16 0.22
CA LYS A 332 39.92 1.61 -1.10
C LYS A 332 40.05 3.13 -1.03
N LEU A 333 41.25 3.64 -1.29
CA LEU A 333 41.64 5.04 -1.21
C LEU A 333 41.06 5.86 -2.38
N THR A 334 39.81 5.64 -2.74
CA THR A 334 39.07 6.48 -3.67
C THR A 334 38.36 7.57 -2.87
N ARG A 335 38.19 8.75 -3.48
CA ARG A 335 37.70 10.02 -2.90
C ARG A 335 36.28 9.98 -2.30
N CYS A 336 35.69 8.81 -2.13
CA CYS A 336 34.31 8.58 -1.75
C CYS A 336 34.19 8.43 -0.22
N GLN A 337 33.21 9.10 0.38
CA GLN A 337 32.89 8.87 1.79
C GLN A 337 32.06 7.59 1.92
N HIS A 338 32.50 6.71 2.82
CA HIS A 338 31.85 5.43 3.09
C HIS A 338 30.89 5.58 4.28
N PHE A 339 29.64 5.15 4.09
CA PHE A 339 28.64 5.11 5.17
C PHE A 339 28.26 3.68 5.49
N GLN A 340 28.29 3.32 6.77
CA GLN A 340 27.84 2.02 7.26
C GLN A 340 26.37 2.08 7.70
N LEU A 341 25.55 1.10 7.31
CA LEU A 341 24.15 0.97 7.76
C LEU A 341 24.02 0.32 9.15
N THR A 342 24.88 0.66 10.11
CA THR A 342 24.60 0.30 11.51
C THR A 342 23.51 1.21 12.05
N GLY A 343 22.68 0.71 12.98
CA GLY A 343 21.46 1.38 13.48
C GLY A 343 21.63 2.80 14.07
N LEU A 344 22.86 3.28 14.19
CA LEU A 344 23.22 4.65 14.55
C LEU A 344 23.73 5.52 13.38
N CYS A 345 24.13 4.97 12.23
CA CYS A 345 24.70 5.74 11.12
C CYS A 345 23.72 6.16 10.03
N LEU A 346 22.46 5.71 10.08
CA LEU A 346 21.39 6.44 9.39
C LEU A 346 21.30 7.88 9.93
N LEU A 347 21.67 8.17 11.19
CA LEU A 347 21.79 9.54 11.71
C LEU A 347 22.89 10.37 11.02
N GLY A 348 23.94 9.75 10.46
CA GLY A 348 25.05 10.45 9.79
C GLY A 348 24.73 10.86 8.35
N LEU A 349 24.02 10.01 7.61
CA LEU A 349 23.44 10.34 6.29
C LEU A 349 22.17 11.21 6.42
N LEU A 350 21.55 11.20 7.60
CA LEU A 350 20.41 12.05 8.00
C LEU A 350 20.85 13.17 8.95
N ALA A 351 21.98 13.81 8.65
CA ALA A 351 22.42 15.04 9.33
C ALA A 351 21.53 16.25 8.99
N LEU A 352 20.21 16.09 9.14
CA LEU A 352 19.26 17.16 9.37
C LEU A 352 18.26 16.61 10.39
N ARG A 353 18.35 17.13 11.61
CA ARG A 353 17.48 16.88 12.78
C ARG A 353 15.97 17.10 12.53
N SER A 354 15.52 17.36 11.30
CA SER A 354 14.11 17.65 10.97
C SER A 354 13.29 16.40 10.55
N VAL A 355 13.93 15.29 10.16
CA VAL A 355 13.24 14.15 9.49
C VAL A 355 13.02 12.93 10.39
N PHE A 356 13.70 12.82 11.53
CA PHE A 356 13.59 11.65 12.43
C PHE A 356 13.40 12.06 13.90
N SER A 357 12.36 11.49 14.53
CA SER A 357 12.20 11.46 15.99
C SER A 357 12.32 10.00 16.44
N MET A 358 13.36 9.67 17.21
CA MET A 358 13.47 8.38 17.90
C MET A 358 12.71 8.46 19.23
N SER A 359 11.70 7.61 19.40
CA SER A 359 11.18 7.27 20.73
C SER A 359 12.08 6.18 21.31
N GLU A 360 13.01 6.57 22.18
CA GLU A 360 13.73 5.63 23.04
C GLU A 360 12.74 5.04 24.04
N ARG A 361 12.43 3.75 23.90
CA ARG A 361 11.93 2.97 25.03
C ARG A 361 13.13 2.59 25.88
N LYS A 362 13.29 3.27 27.02
CA LYS A 362 14.15 2.80 28.11
C LYS A 362 13.66 1.41 28.53
N MET A 363 14.59 0.45 28.57
CA MET A 363 14.39 -0.82 29.26
C MET A 363 14.19 -0.59 30.75
#